data_AF-A0A7G1NRD8-F1
#
_entry.id   AF-A0A7G1NRD8-F1
#
_cell.length_a   1.000
_cell.length_b   1.000
_cell.length_c   1.000
_cell.angle_alpha   90.00
_cell.angle_beta   90.00
_cell.angle_gamma   90.00
#
_symmetry.space_group_name_H-M   'P 1'
#
loop_
_entity.id
_entity.type
_entity.pdbx_description
1 polymer ?
#
loop_
_entity_poly.entity_id
_entity_poly.type
_entity_poly.pdbx_seq_one_letter_code
_entity_poly.pdbx_strand_id
1 'polypeptide(L)'
;MDHEALIDTVPRRSRVPRDEAESVTRATLHTLAERLTRGEADDLASELPEPPQTPLIAPAPEAEGYGPKECADLVSRRCRLSVGAGAREAT
;
A
#
# COMPACT_ATOMS: atom_id res chain seq x y z
N MET A 1 -2.09 -8.62 14.30
CA MET A 1 -1.21 -7.43 14.43
C MET A 1 -2.10 -6.22 14.26
N ASP A 2 -2.00 -5.22 15.14
CA ASP A 2 -2.82 -4.02 15.02
C ASP A 2 -2.20 -3.00 14.06
N HIS A 3 -2.99 -2.02 13.62
CA HIS A 3 -2.58 -1.01 12.64
C HIS A 3 -1.26 -0.31 13.02
N GLU A 4 -1.14 0.19 14.25
CA GLU A 4 0.07 0.87 14.73
C GLU A 4 1.31 -0.05 14.64
N ALA A 5 1.16 -1.33 15.00
CA ALA A 5 2.26 -2.28 14.95
C ALA A 5 2.71 -2.57 13.51
N LEU A 6 1.78 -2.55 12.54
CA LEU A 6 2.11 -2.63 11.12
C LEU A 6 2.90 -1.39 10.67
N ILE A 7 2.38 -0.19 10.97
CA ILE A 7 2.99 1.08 10.57
C ILE A 7 4.38 1.26 11.22
N ASP A 8 4.58 0.83 12.45
CA ASP A 8 5.88 0.87 13.14
C ASP A 8 6.91 -0.12 12.56
N THR A 9 6.46 -1.17 11.89
CA THR A 9 7.33 -2.18 11.28
C THR A 9 7.90 -1.70 9.95
N VAL A 10 7.13 -0.92 9.19
CA VAL A 10 7.50 -0.42 7.86
C VAL A 10 8.82 0.36 7.86
N PRO A 11 9.01 1.45 8.65
CA PRO A 11 10.25 2.23 8.61
C PRO A 11 11.48 1.41 9.02
N ARG A 12 11.30 0.42 9.89
CA ARG A 12 12.37 -0.51 10.32
C ARG A 12 12.86 -1.41 9.19
N ARG A 13 12.04 -1.64 8.16
CA ARG A 13 12.32 -2.55 7.04
C ARG A 13 12.60 -1.85 5.72
N SER A 14 12.02 -0.68 5.47
CA SER A 14 12.08 0.00 4.16
C SER A 14 12.93 1.27 4.12
N ARG A 15 13.52 1.70 5.25
CA ARG A 15 14.27 2.97 5.39
C ARG A 15 13.46 4.22 5.06
N VAL A 16 12.13 4.15 5.09
CA VAL A 16 11.24 5.31 4.92
C VAL A 16 11.01 6.02 6.26
N PRO A 17 10.75 7.34 6.28
CA PRO A 17 10.32 8.05 7.48
C PRO A 17 9.00 7.49 8.03
N ARG A 18 8.80 7.56 9.35
CA ARG A 18 7.55 7.11 9.99
C ARG A 18 6.34 7.87 9.45
N ASP A 19 6.48 9.16 9.22
CA ASP A 19 5.41 10.02 8.67
C ASP A 19 5.01 9.63 7.23
N GLU A 20 5.85 8.89 6.52
CA GLU A 20 5.56 8.37 5.16
C GLU A 20 5.10 6.90 5.17
N ALA A 21 5.28 6.18 6.28
CA ALA A 21 5.05 4.74 6.37
C ALA A 21 3.62 4.33 6.01
N GLU A 22 2.63 5.13 6.44
CA GLU A 22 1.22 4.87 6.12
C GLU A 22 0.95 5.04 4.62
N SER A 23 1.46 6.12 4.00
CA SER A 23 1.23 6.34 2.57
C SER A 23 1.92 5.29 1.71
N VAL A 24 3.15 4.89 2.07
CA VAL A 24 3.89 3.81 1.41
C VAL A 24 3.13 2.49 1.53
N THR A 25 2.60 2.18 2.71
CA THR A 25 1.80 0.96 2.94
C THR A 25 0.57 0.94 2.05
N ARG A 26 -0.20 2.04 2.06
CA ARG A 26 -1.40 2.19 1.25
C ARG A 26 -1.11 2.09 -0.26
N ALA A 27 -0.06 2.76 -0.74
CA ALA A 27 0.34 2.71 -2.14
C ALA A 27 0.73 1.29 -2.57
N THR A 28 1.47 0.58 -1.71
CA THR A 28 1.87 -0.81 -1.95
C THR A 28 0.65 -1.73 -2.05
N LEU A 29 -0.26 -1.67 -1.08
CA LEU A 29 -1.45 -2.52 -1.06
C LEU A 29 -2.38 -2.22 -2.24
N HIS A 30 -2.53 -0.95 -2.61
CA HIS A 30 -3.27 -0.58 -3.82
C HIS A 30 -2.66 -1.20 -5.09
N THR A 31 -1.32 -1.14 -5.23
CA THR A 31 -0.65 -1.73 -6.39
C THR A 31 -0.72 -3.25 -6.40
N LEU A 32 -0.77 -3.89 -5.23
CA LEU A 32 -1.04 -5.33 -5.14
C LEU A 32 -2.49 -5.63 -5.55
N ALA A 33 -3.47 -4.87 -5.06
CA ALA A 33 -4.89 -5.05 -5.38
C ALA A 33 -5.19 -5.01 -6.88
N GLU A 34 -4.50 -4.14 -7.63
CA GLU A 34 -4.62 -4.04 -9.09
C GLU A 34 -4.14 -5.31 -9.82
N ARG A 35 -3.39 -6.18 -9.15
CA ARG A 35 -2.69 -7.35 -9.73
C ARG A 35 -3.11 -8.68 -9.12
N LEU A 36 -3.90 -8.65 -8.06
CA LEU A 36 -4.48 -9.83 -7.43
C LEU A 36 -5.84 -10.11 -8.06
N THR A 37 -6.18 -11.38 -8.15
CA THR A 37 -7.58 -11.74 -8.38
C THR A 37 -8.43 -11.24 -7.21
N ARG A 38 -9.74 -11.13 -7.40
CA ARG A 38 -10.64 -10.75 -6.31
C ARG A 38 -10.49 -11.64 -5.08
N GLY A 39 -10.42 -12.96 -5.27
CA GLY A 39 -10.26 -13.91 -4.17
C GLY A 39 -8.95 -13.69 -3.41
N GLU A 40 -7.84 -13.50 -4.11
CA GLU A 40 -6.55 -13.24 -3.45
C GLU A 40 -6.50 -11.87 -2.75
N ALA A 41 -7.17 -10.85 -3.28
CA ALA A 41 -7.27 -9.55 -2.64
C ALA A 41 -8.13 -9.62 -1.35
N ASP A 42 -9.24 -10.35 -1.39
CA ASP A 42 -10.11 -10.61 -0.24
C ASP A 42 -9.37 -11.43 0.83
N ASP A 43 -8.65 -12.47 0.42
CA ASP A 43 -7.80 -13.28 1.32
C ASP A 43 -6.72 -12.42 1.99
N LEU A 44 -6.02 -11.58 1.23
CA LEU A 44 -5.01 -10.67 1.79
C LEU A 44 -5.64 -9.62 2.72
N ALA A 45 -6.82 -9.11 2.40
CA ALA A 45 -7.53 -8.15 3.25
C ALA A 45 -7.88 -8.76 4.61
N SER A 46 -8.26 -10.04 4.64
CA SER A 46 -8.62 -10.75 5.88
C SER A 46 -7.46 -10.87 6.89
N GLU A 47 -6.21 -10.74 6.42
CA GLU A 47 -5.01 -10.82 7.25
C GLU A 47 -4.54 -9.45 7.78
N LEU A 48 -5.20 -8.36 7.37
CA LEU A 48 -4.77 -7.00 7.68
C LEU A 48 -5.73 -6.30 8.65
N PRO A 49 -5.21 -5.45 9.56
CA PRO A 49 -6.06 -4.57 10.35
C PRO A 49 -6.66 -3.45 9.48
N GLU A 50 -7.75 -2.83 9.96
CA GLU A 50 -8.22 -1.55 9.46
C GLU A 50 -7.34 -0.38 9.94
N PRO A 51 -7.16 0.69 9.14
CA PRO A 51 -7.58 0.87 7.75
C PRO A 51 -6.71 0.21 6.64
N PRO A 52 -5.51 -0.39 6.86
CA PRO A 52 -4.67 -0.92 5.79
C PRO A 52 -5.33 -1.87 4.80
N GLN A 53 -6.35 -2.63 5.19
CA GLN A 53 -7.09 -3.50 4.26
C GLN A 53 -7.89 -2.74 3.17
N THR A 54 -8.25 -1.47 3.40
CA THR A 54 -9.15 -0.67 2.53
C THR A 54 -8.74 -0.61 1.05
N PRO A 55 -7.45 -0.50 0.67
CA PRO A 55 -7.04 -0.42 -0.73
C PRO A 55 -7.11 -1.75 -1.48
N LEU A 56 -7.38 -2.88 -0.81
CA LEU A 56 -7.41 -4.22 -1.39
C LEU A 56 -8.73 -4.54 -2.07
N ILE A 57 -9.19 -3.64 -2.94
CA ILE A 57 -10.35 -3.86 -3.79
C ILE A 57 -9.83 -4.13 -5.20
N ALA A 58 -9.85 -5.40 -5.61
CA ALA A 58 -9.42 -5.78 -6.94
C ALA A 58 -10.37 -5.17 -8.00
N PRO A 59 -9.86 -4.41 -8.99
CA PRO A 59 -10.70 -3.77 -10.00
C PRO A 59 -11.30 -4.79 -10.99
N ALA A 60 -10.71 -5.98 -11.12
CA ALA A 60 -11.15 -7.04 -12.03
C ALA A 60 -11.17 -8.41 -11.33
N PRO A 61 -11.99 -9.37 -11.81
CA PRO A 61 -12.00 -10.74 -11.29
C PRO A 61 -10.74 -11.53 -11.68
N GLU A 62 -10.10 -11.17 -12.79
CA GLU A 62 -8.91 -11.81 -13.33
C GLU A 62 -7.68 -10.90 -13.15
N ALA A 63 -6.55 -11.47 -12.73
CA ALA A 63 -5.29 -10.75 -12.53
C ALA A 63 -4.52 -10.60 -13.85
N GLU A 64 -4.08 -9.39 -14.18
CA GLU A 64 -3.02 -9.23 -15.19
C GLU A 64 -1.66 -9.62 -14.58
N GLY A 65 -1.13 -10.76 -15.01
CA GLY A 65 0.15 -11.27 -14.52
C GLY A 65 1.33 -10.53 -15.13
N TYR A 66 2.06 -9.76 -14.32
CA TYR A 66 3.40 -9.29 -14.68
C TYR A 66 4.43 -9.51 -13.57
N GLY A 67 5.70 -9.63 -13.95
CA GLY A 67 6.80 -10.05 -13.08
C GLY A 67 7.09 -9.13 -11.88
N PRO A 68 7.88 -9.60 -10.90
CA PRO A 68 8.16 -8.89 -9.64
C PRO A 68 8.89 -7.55 -9.83
N LYS A 69 9.73 -7.41 -10.87
CA LYS A 69 10.42 -6.16 -11.19
C LYS A 69 9.45 -5.04 -11.58
N GLU A 70 8.45 -5.38 -12.39
CA GLU A 70 7.41 -4.44 -12.80
C GLU A 70 6.53 -4.00 -11.64
N CYS A 71 6.30 -4.89 -10.65
CA CYS A 71 5.67 -4.53 -9.39
C CYS A 71 6.46 -3.40 -8.68
N ALA A 72 7.76 -3.59 -8.51
CA ALA A 72 8.63 -2.63 -7.84
C ALA A 72 8.70 -1.29 -8.59
N ASP A 73 8.71 -1.34 -9.93
CA ASP A 73 8.69 -0.14 -10.77
C ASP A 73 7.36 0.63 -10.63
N LEU A 74 6.22 -0.06 -10.60
CA LEU A 74 4.90 0.56 -10.39
C LEU A 74 4.75 1.16 -8.99
N VAL A 75 5.16 0.43 -7.95
CA VAL A 75 5.19 0.94 -6.57
C VAL A 75 6.08 2.18 -6.49
N SER A 76 7.27 2.15 -7.09
CA SER A 76 8.16 3.32 -7.14
C SER A 76 7.52 4.51 -7.86
N ARG A 77 6.82 4.28 -8.99
CA ARG A 77 6.09 5.34 -9.71
C ARG A 77 4.96 5.93 -8.88
N ARG A 78 4.22 5.11 -8.15
CA ARG A 78 3.09 5.54 -7.31
C ARG A 78 3.57 6.20 -6.01
N CYS A 79 4.71 5.77 -5.48
CA CYS A 79 5.36 6.35 -4.30
C CYS A 79 6.03 7.71 -4.59
N ARG A 80 6.38 8.02 -5.85
CA ARG A 80 6.86 9.37 -6.25
C ARG A 80 5.83 10.48 -6.02
N LEU A 81 4.60 10.16 -5.61
CA LEU A 81 3.56 11.13 -5.22
C LEU A 81 2.83 10.68 -3.95
N SER A 82 3.37 11.07 -2.80
CA SER A 82 2.58 11.52 -1.63
C SER A 82 3.32 12.65 -0.88
N VAL A 83 4.18 13.41 -1.57
CA VAL A 83 4.47 14.79 -1.19
C VAL A 83 3.29 15.62 -1.67
N GLY A 84 2.53 16.18 -0.73
CA GLY A 84 1.47 17.15 -1.04
C GLY A 84 0.06 16.80 -0.54
N ALA A 85 -0.11 16.50 0.75
CA ALA A 85 -1.39 16.71 1.44
C ALA A 85 -1.12 17.04 2.93
N GLY A 86 -0.28 18.04 3.16
CA GLY A 86 0.10 18.51 4.49
C GLY A 86 0.59 19.95 4.49
N ALA A 87 0.17 20.77 3.53
CA ALA A 87 0.18 22.21 3.69
C ALA A 87 -1.18 22.62 4.26
N ARG A 88 -1.30 22.64 5.58
CA ARG A 88 -2.33 23.42 6.26
C ARG A 88 -1.61 24.47 7.10
N GLU A 89 -1.64 25.68 6.53
CA GLU A 89 -1.55 27.00 7.14
C GLU A 89 -1.22 27.02 8.65
N ALA A 90 0.03 27.36 8.96
CA ALA A 90 0.32 28.09 10.19
C ALA A 90 0.14 29.58 9.87
N THR A 91 -0.88 30.18 10.50
CA THR A 91 -1.05 31.64 10.58
C THR A 91 -0.30 32.15 11.80
#